data_AF-A0A2N3ASP0-F1
#
_entry.id   AF-A0A2N3ASP0-F1
#
_cell.length_a   1.000
_cell.length_b   1.000
_cell.length_c   1.000
_cell.angle_alpha   90.00
_cell.angle_beta   90.00
_cell.angle_gamma   90.00
#
_symmetry.space_group_name_H-M   'P 1'
#
loop_
_entity.id
_entity.type
_entity.pdbx_description
1 polymer ?
#
loop_
_entity_poly.entity_id
_entity_poly.type
_entity_poly.pdbx_seq_one_letter_code
_entity_poly.pdbx_strand_id
1 'polypeptide(L)'
;MRLPIGIFYNEIMFDNIEEGEEMGKIRKFNTGAARDTDEGKIDYEGFLSPLVLEAYGNYMNKHRVQVNGKLRESDNWQKGFGKDHFKVCIKSLWRHFFDLWKEHRGISTKDGIVSALMGCLFNVMAYAHQYLKEKSDI
;
A
#
# COMPACT_ATOMS: atom_id res chain seq x y z
N MET A 1 23.61 -26.46 13.54
CA MET A 1 22.57 -26.67 14.57
C MET A 1 21.47 -25.65 14.31
N ARG A 2 20.40 -26.07 13.62
CA ARG A 2 19.25 -25.22 13.24
C ARG A 2 18.19 -25.36 14.34
N LEU A 3 17.74 -24.25 14.91
CA LEU A 3 16.50 -24.19 15.70
C LEU A 3 15.35 -23.84 14.75
N PRO A 4 14.20 -24.53 14.80
CA PRO A 4 13.01 -24.12 14.08
C PRO A 4 12.22 -23.14 14.95
N ILE A 5 12.02 -21.92 14.48
CA ILE A 5 11.04 -21.01 15.09
C ILE A 5 9.76 -21.15 14.25
N GLY A 6 8.87 -22.00 14.76
CA GLY A 6 7.47 -21.95 14.41
C GLY A 6 6.84 -20.76 15.11
N ILE A 7 6.31 -19.82 14.33
CA ILE A 7 5.28 -18.90 14.80
C ILE A 7 4.06 -19.25 13.96
N PHE A 8 3.13 -19.93 14.65
CA PHE A 8 1.77 -20.13 14.22
C PHE A 8 1.15 -18.75 13.95
N TYR A 9 1.02 -18.37 12.68
CA TYR A 9 0.01 -17.39 12.33
C TYR A 9 -1.32 -18.12 12.47
N ASN A 10 -2.03 -17.79 13.54
CA ASN A 10 -3.42 -18.20 13.78
C ASN A 10 -4.19 -18.12 12.46
N GLU A 11 -4.75 -19.25 12.07
CA GLU A 11 -5.97 -19.29 11.26
C GLU A 11 -6.99 -18.42 12.00
N ILE A 12 -7.10 -17.16 11.61
CA ILE A 12 -8.39 -16.47 11.74
C ILE A 12 -9.28 -17.24 10.77
N MET A 13 -9.95 -18.25 11.31
CA MET A 13 -11.13 -18.83 10.72
C MET A 13 -12.07 -17.64 10.44
N PHE A 14 -12.15 -17.21 9.18
CA PHE A 14 -13.29 -16.44 8.76
C PHE A 14 -14.47 -17.39 8.88
N ASP A 15 -15.20 -17.26 9.99
CA ASP A 15 -16.40 -18.02 10.26
C ASP A 15 -17.29 -18.02 9.02
N ASN A 16 -17.78 -19.20 8.67
CA ASN A 16 -18.66 -19.46 7.53
C ASN A 16 -19.70 -18.33 7.40
N ILE A 17 -19.50 -17.44 6.43
CA ILE A 17 -20.49 -16.44 6.09
C ILE A 17 -21.62 -17.23 5.43
N GLU A 18 -22.72 -17.40 6.17
CA GLU A 18 -23.95 -18.00 5.63
C GLU A 18 -24.35 -17.24 4.37
N GLU A 19 -24.30 -17.94 3.23
CA GLU A 19 -24.65 -17.41 1.91
C GLU A 19 -26.10 -16.93 1.93
N GLY A 20 -26.31 -15.61 1.88
CA GLY A 20 -27.63 -15.03 1.71
C GLY A 20 -28.19 -15.32 0.32
N GLU A 21 -29.50 -15.56 0.21
CA GLU A 21 -30.17 -15.67 -1.08
C GLU A 21 -30.08 -14.35 -1.86
N GLU A 22 -29.47 -14.36 -3.05
CA GLU A 22 -29.47 -13.24 -3.99
C GLU A 22 -30.83 -13.11 -4.69
N MET A 23 -31.67 -12.18 -4.23
CA MET A 23 -32.86 -11.72 -4.96
C MET A 23 -32.68 -10.27 -5.39
N GLY A 24 -32.08 -10.06 -6.58
CA GLY A 24 -31.80 -8.72 -7.11
C GLY A 24 -30.70 -7.97 -6.35
N LYS A 25 -30.71 -6.63 -6.39
CA LYS A 25 -29.68 -5.73 -5.79
C LYS A 25 -29.56 -5.78 -4.25
N ILE A 26 -30.12 -6.78 -3.56
CA ILE A 26 -30.18 -6.80 -2.09
C ILE A 26 -29.82 -8.19 -1.55
N ARG A 27 -28.80 -8.24 -0.68
CA ARG A 27 -28.48 -9.38 0.20
C ARG A 27 -29.37 -9.32 1.43
N LYS A 28 -30.03 -10.43 1.76
CA LYS A 28 -30.78 -10.60 3.02
C LYS A 28 -30.04 -11.57 3.93
N PHE A 29 -30.07 -11.27 5.22
CA PHE A 29 -29.47 -12.10 6.27
C PHE A 29 -30.58 -12.69 7.14
N ASN A 30 -30.34 -13.86 7.71
CA ASN A 30 -31.28 -14.58 8.58
C ASN A 30 -31.68 -13.77 9.84
N THR A 31 -30.91 -12.74 10.19
CA THR A 31 -31.20 -11.79 11.28
C THR A 31 -32.27 -10.75 10.91
N GLY A 32 -32.77 -10.76 9.68
CA GLY A 32 -33.67 -9.72 9.15
C GLY A 32 -32.94 -8.46 8.66
N ALA A 33 -31.60 -8.42 8.75
CA ALA A 33 -30.81 -7.37 8.14
C ALA A 33 -30.83 -7.51 6.61
N ALA A 34 -30.75 -6.37 5.92
CA ALA A 34 -30.55 -6.30 4.47
C ALA A 34 -29.39 -5.37 4.16
N ARG A 35 -28.59 -5.74 3.14
CA ARG A 35 -27.53 -4.91 2.58
C ARG A 35 -27.67 -4.87 1.07
N ASP A 36 -27.36 -3.73 0.50
CA ASP A 36 -27.23 -3.59 -0.94
C ASP A 36 -26.11 -4.50 -1.45
N THR A 37 -26.25 -5.00 -2.68
CA THR A 37 -25.22 -5.80 -3.36
C THR A 37 -23.93 -5.02 -3.53
N ASP A 38 -22.81 -5.71 -3.72
CA ASP A 38 -21.53 -5.06 -4.01
C ASP A 38 -21.39 -4.70 -5.51
N GLU A 39 -22.42 -4.99 -6.32
CA GLU A 39 -22.49 -4.65 -7.73
C GLU A 39 -22.27 -3.14 -7.97
N GLY A 40 -21.25 -2.82 -8.77
CA GLY A 40 -20.86 -1.44 -9.09
C GLY A 40 -20.08 -0.70 -8.00
N LYS A 41 -19.80 -1.32 -6.85
CA LYS A 41 -18.95 -0.74 -5.79
C LYS A 41 -17.48 -1.09 -6.01
N ILE A 42 -16.60 -0.19 -5.60
CA ILE A 42 -15.15 -0.44 -5.61
C ILE A 42 -14.82 -1.32 -4.42
N ASP A 43 -14.29 -2.52 -4.68
CA ASP A 43 -13.82 -3.45 -3.67
C ASP A 43 -12.36 -3.18 -3.30
N TYR A 44 -12.14 -2.15 -2.47
CA TYR A 44 -10.78 -1.80 -2.02
C TYR A 44 -10.10 -2.94 -1.25
N GLU A 45 -10.85 -3.79 -0.55
CA GLU A 45 -10.28 -4.90 0.22
C GLU A 45 -9.74 -5.98 -0.72
N GLY A 46 -10.51 -6.36 -1.74
CA GLY A 46 -10.05 -7.29 -2.78
C GLY A 46 -8.92 -6.76 -3.66
N PHE A 47 -8.78 -5.44 -3.80
CA PHE A 47 -7.74 -4.82 -4.64
C PHE A 47 -6.44 -4.52 -3.90
N LEU A 48 -6.45 -4.47 -2.56
CA LEU A 48 -5.30 -4.06 -1.76
C LEU A 48 -4.83 -5.19 -0.85
N SER A 49 -3.52 -5.44 -0.84
CA SER A 49 -2.94 -6.42 0.07
C SER A 49 -2.63 -5.78 1.43
N PRO A 50 -3.18 -6.29 2.56
CA PRO A 50 -2.85 -5.77 3.89
C PRO A 50 -1.35 -5.90 4.22
N LEU A 51 -0.68 -6.94 3.72
CA LEU A 51 0.77 -7.12 3.88
C LEU A 51 1.57 -6.01 3.20
N VAL A 52 1.15 -5.59 2.00
CA VAL A 52 1.77 -4.50 1.26
C VAL A 52 1.51 -3.17 1.95
N LEU A 53 0.28 -2.95 2.44
CA LEU A 53 -0.09 -1.73 3.17
C LEU A 53 0.69 -1.57 4.47
N GLU A 54 0.88 -2.65 5.23
CA GLU A 54 1.70 -2.64 6.45
C GLU A 54 3.17 -2.31 6.14
N ALA A 55 3.75 -2.98 5.12
CA ALA A 55 5.12 -2.69 4.67
C ALA A 55 5.28 -1.23 4.22
N TYR A 56 4.30 -0.70 3.49
CA TYR A 56 4.30 0.69 3.04
C TYR A 56 4.15 1.66 4.20
N GLY A 57 3.25 1.41 5.15
CA GLY A 57 3.10 2.21 6.37
C GLY A 57 4.39 2.28 7.18
N ASN A 58 5.07 1.15 7.38
CA ASN A 58 6.36 1.07 8.06
C ASN A 58 7.46 1.84 7.31
N TYR A 59 7.50 1.70 5.98
CA TYR A 59 8.40 2.48 5.14
C TYR A 59 8.15 3.99 5.29
N MET A 60 6.89 4.43 5.22
CA MET A 60 6.53 5.84 5.36
C MET A 60 6.85 6.38 6.75
N ASN A 61 6.57 5.61 7.80
CA ASN A 61 6.88 5.97 9.19
C ASN A 61 8.39 6.13 9.42
N LYS A 62 9.23 5.28 8.81
CA LYS A 62 10.69 5.43 8.82
C LYS A 62 11.14 6.72 8.13
N HIS A 63 10.58 7.02 6.96
CA HIS A 63 11.04 8.14 6.12
C HIS A 63 10.48 9.52 6.49
N ARG A 64 9.52 9.60 7.43
CA ARG A 64 9.08 10.89 7.98
C ARG A 64 10.02 11.46 9.04
N VAL A 65 10.97 10.69 9.56
CA VAL A 65 12.02 11.15 10.48
C VAL A 65 13.14 11.81 9.67
N GLN A 66 13.41 13.09 9.93
CA GLN A 66 14.47 13.85 9.27
C GLN A 66 15.85 13.54 9.86
N VAL A 67 16.92 13.94 9.16
CA VAL A 67 18.31 13.77 9.60
C VAL A 67 18.63 14.44 10.95
N ASN A 68 17.89 15.49 11.29
CA ASN A 68 17.98 16.20 12.57
C ASN A 68 17.03 15.63 13.64
N GLY A 69 16.41 14.47 13.38
CA GLY A 69 15.45 13.84 14.28
C GLY A 69 14.05 14.46 14.26
N LYS A 70 13.83 15.56 13.54
CA LYS A 70 12.50 16.18 13.46
C LYS A 70 11.52 15.28 12.70
N LEU A 71 10.35 15.09 13.28
CA LEU A 71 9.27 14.33 12.66
C LEU A 71 8.47 15.22 11.71
N ARG A 72 8.23 14.76 10.48
CA ARG A 72 7.25 15.37 9.56
C ARG A 72 5.89 14.73 9.75
N GLU A 73 4.85 15.52 9.49
CA GLU A 73 3.50 14.98 9.35
C GLU A 73 3.46 13.89 8.29
N SER A 74 2.62 12.87 8.54
CA SER A 74 2.57 11.65 7.74
C SER A 74 2.15 11.89 6.28
N ASP A 75 1.35 12.92 6.04
CA ASP A 75 0.83 13.36 4.75
C ASP A 75 1.71 14.41 4.05
N ASN A 76 2.83 14.83 4.65
CA ASN A 76 3.63 15.94 4.14
C ASN A 76 4.12 15.73 2.70
N TRP A 77 4.23 14.49 2.22
CA TRP A 77 4.60 14.17 0.84
C TRP A 77 3.57 14.66 -0.19
N GLN A 78 2.30 14.81 0.20
CA GLN A 78 1.22 15.32 -0.65
C GLN A 78 1.40 16.80 -1.01
N LYS A 79 2.23 17.54 -0.27
CA LYS A 79 2.63 18.91 -0.62
C LYS A 79 3.56 18.96 -1.85
N GLY A 80 4.02 17.81 -2.33
CA GLY A 80 4.91 17.68 -3.48
C GLY A 80 6.34 18.17 -3.22
N PHE A 81 7.11 18.31 -4.31
CA PHE A 81 8.53 18.65 -4.28
C PHE A 81 8.82 19.96 -5.04
N GLY A 82 7.86 20.88 -5.02
CA GLY A 82 7.91 22.14 -5.78
C GLY A 82 7.73 21.94 -7.28
N LYS A 83 8.19 22.91 -8.08
CA LYS A 83 8.00 22.98 -9.55
C LYS A 83 8.56 21.77 -10.31
N ASP A 84 9.53 21.07 -9.73
CA ASP A 84 10.19 19.91 -10.34
C ASP A 84 9.59 18.57 -9.84
N HIS A 85 8.41 18.58 -9.22
CA HIS A 85 7.77 17.41 -8.60
C HIS A 85 7.88 16.13 -9.45
N PHE A 86 7.36 16.17 -10.68
CA PHE A 86 7.35 14.99 -11.57
C PHE A 86 8.77 14.48 -11.88
N LYS A 87 9.71 15.39 -12.10
CA LYS A 87 11.11 15.06 -12.36
C LYS A 87 11.79 14.44 -11.15
N VAL A 88 11.49 14.95 -9.94
CA VAL A 88 12.00 14.39 -8.68
C VAL A 88 11.47 12.97 -8.49
N CYS A 89 10.16 12.75 -8.68
CA CYS A 89 9.52 11.44 -8.58
C CYS A 89 10.18 10.43 -9.54
N ILE A 90 10.31 10.76 -10.84
CA ILE A 90 10.89 9.84 -11.83
C ILE A 90 12.37 9.52 -11.55
N LYS A 91 13.18 10.53 -11.20
CA LYS A 91 14.59 10.29 -10.86
C LYS A 91 14.74 9.41 -9.61
N SER A 92 13.84 9.57 -8.65
CA SER A 92 13.84 8.80 -7.42
C SER A 92 13.34 7.38 -7.63
N LEU A 93 12.24 7.22 -8.37
CA LEU A 93 11.71 5.95 -8.83
C LEU A 93 12.80 5.11 -9.51
N TRP A 94 13.60 5.72 -10.40
CA TRP A 94 14.66 5.00 -11.11
C TRP A 94 15.73 4.41 -10.19
N ARG A 95 16.09 5.08 -9.10
CA ARG A 95 17.05 4.55 -8.12
C ARG A 95 16.49 3.35 -7.36
N HIS A 96 15.25 3.46 -6.89
CA HIS A 96 14.58 2.35 -6.20
C HIS A 96 14.31 1.17 -7.13
N PHE A 97 13.97 1.44 -8.40
CA PHE A 97 13.82 0.41 -9.41
C PHE A 97 15.14 -0.31 -9.70
N PHE A 98 16.25 0.43 -9.75
CA PHE A 98 17.57 -0.18 -9.90
C PHE A 98 17.93 -1.07 -8.70
N ASP A 99 17.60 -0.66 -7.48
CA ASP A 99 17.77 -1.51 -6.29
C ASP A 99 16.88 -2.75 -6.33
N LEU A 100 15.61 -2.60 -6.71
CA LEU A 100 14.69 -3.71 -6.91
C LEU A 100 15.22 -4.70 -7.95
N TRP A 101 15.75 -4.20 -9.06
CA TRP A 101 16.30 -5.05 -10.12
C TRP A 101 17.52 -5.84 -9.64
N LYS A 102 18.43 -5.23 -8.87
CA LYS A 102 19.55 -5.95 -8.25
C LYS A 102 19.06 -7.05 -7.32
N GLU A 103 18.13 -6.75 -6.41
CA GLU A 103 17.55 -7.71 -5.47
C GLU A 103 16.86 -8.87 -6.20
N HIS A 104 16.10 -8.57 -7.26
CA HIS A 104 15.47 -9.58 -8.10
C HIS A 104 16.49 -10.53 -8.75
N ARG A 105 17.71 -10.04 -9.02
CA ARG A 105 18.84 -10.85 -9.52
C ARG A 105 19.69 -11.49 -8.42
N GLY A 106 19.27 -11.41 -7.16
CA GLY A 106 20.01 -11.95 -6.02
C GLY A 106 21.23 -11.10 -5.60
N ILE A 107 21.33 -9.86 -6.09
CA ILE A 107 22.37 -8.91 -5.69
C ILE A 107 21.81 -8.04 -4.57
N SER A 108 22.26 -8.28 -3.34
CA SER A 108 21.80 -7.54 -2.17
C SER A 108 22.11 -6.05 -2.27
N THR A 109 21.18 -5.25 -1.77
CA THR A 109 21.27 -3.79 -1.68
C THR A 109 21.19 -3.35 -0.23
N LYS A 110 21.52 -2.09 0.04
CA LYS A 110 21.66 -1.55 1.39
C LYS A 110 20.39 -1.72 2.23
N ASP A 111 19.22 -1.45 1.63
CA ASP A 111 17.94 -1.38 2.34
C ASP A 111 17.02 -2.58 2.02
N GLY A 112 17.46 -3.50 1.16
CA GLY A 112 16.74 -4.73 0.83
C GLY A 112 15.58 -4.57 -0.16
N ILE A 113 15.06 -5.71 -0.64
CA ILE A 113 13.99 -5.77 -1.65
C ILE A 113 12.70 -5.05 -1.23
N VAL A 114 12.31 -5.16 0.04
CA VAL A 114 11.08 -4.51 0.55
C VAL A 114 11.20 -3.00 0.49
N SER A 115 12.32 -2.43 0.93
CA SER A 115 12.53 -0.98 0.84
C SER A 115 12.59 -0.48 -0.60
N ALA A 116 13.16 -1.27 -1.52
CA ALA A 116 13.18 -0.95 -2.94
C ALA A 116 11.77 -0.93 -3.55
N LEU A 117 10.93 -1.94 -3.23
CA LEU A 117 9.52 -1.99 -3.62
C LEU A 117 8.74 -0.79 -3.07
N MET A 118 8.86 -0.51 -1.77
CA MET A 118 8.11 0.59 -1.13
C MET A 118 8.59 1.96 -1.62
N GLY A 119 9.88 2.10 -1.94
CA GLY A 119 10.42 3.29 -2.58
C GLY A 119 9.88 3.50 -4.00
N CYS A 120 9.70 2.43 -4.78
CA CYS A 120 9.03 2.52 -6.08
C CYS A 120 7.57 2.97 -5.91
N LEU A 121 6.83 2.30 -5.01
CA LEU A 121 5.43 2.60 -4.72
C LEU A 121 5.23 4.05 -4.27
N PHE A 122 6.08 4.55 -3.37
CA PHE A 122 6.04 5.94 -2.91
C PHE A 122 6.12 6.94 -4.06
N ASN A 123 7.07 6.76 -4.99
CA ASN A 123 7.26 7.71 -6.09
C ASN A 123 6.14 7.63 -7.13
N VAL A 124 5.57 6.45 -7.36
CA VAL A 124 4.36 6.28 -8.19
C VAL A 124 3.18 6.99 -7.55
N MET A 125 2.94 6.78 -6.26
CA MET A 125 1.86 7.43 -5.50
C MET A 125 2.02 8.95 -5.47
N ALA A 126 3.23 9.45 -5.22
CA ALA A 126 3.53 10.89 -5.24
C ALA A 126 3.22 11.51 -6.60
N TYR A 127 3.72 10.89 -7.68
CA TYR A 127 3.47 11.35 -9.04
C TYR A 127 1.98 11.35 -9.38
N ALA A 128 1.30 10.23 -9.12
CA ALA A 128 -0.12 10.07 -9.42
C ALA A 128 -0.98 11.05 -8.61
N HIS A 129 -0.67 11.25 -7.33
CA HIS A 129 -1.35 12.22 -6.48
C HIS A 129 -1.29 13.62 -7.08
N GLN A 130 -0.10 14.11 -7.44
CA GLN A 130 0.06 15.44 -8.03
C GLN A 130 -0.66 15.54 -9.39
N TYR A 131 -0.52 14.52 -10.24
CA TYR A 131 -1.14 14.51 -11.57
C TYR A 131 -2.68 14.52 -11.49
N LEU A 132 -3.27 13.67 -10.63
CA LEU A 132 -4.73 13.60 -10.46
C LEU A 132 -5.26 14.88 -9.81
N LYS A 133 -4.54 15.42 -8.83
CA LYS A 133 -4.88 16.69 -8.19
C LYS A 133 -4.96 17.84 -9.21
N GLU A 134 -3.95 17.98 -10.07
CA GLU A 134 -3.94 18.96 -11.17
C GLU A 134 -5.05 18.74 -12.19
N LYS A 135 -5.56 17.50 -12.35
CA LYS A 135 -6.64 17.16 -13.28
C LYS A 135 -8.04 17.34 -12.70
N SER A 136 -8.17 17.26 -11.38
CA SER A 136 -9.46 17.32 -10.68
C SER A 136 -9.79 18.72 -10.14
N ASP A 137 -8.98 19.73 -10.44
CA ASP A 137 -9.08 21.10 -9.88
C ASP A 137 -9.10 21.13 -8.33
N ILE A 138 -8.35 20.20 -7.69
CA ILE A 138 -8.20 20.08 -6.22
C ILE A 138 -6.85 20.66 -5.77
#